data_AF-N1MTI9-F1
#
_entry.id   AF-N1MTI9-F1
#
_cell.length_a   1.000
_cell.length_b   1.000
_cell.length_c   1.000
_cell.angle_alpha   90.00
_cell.angle_beta   90.00
_cell.angle_gamma   90.00
#
_symmetry.space_group_name_H-M   'P 1'
#
loop_
_entity.id
_entity.type
_entity.pdbx_description
1 polymer ?
#
loop_
_entity_poly.entity_id
_entity_poly.type
_entity_poly.pdbx_seq_one_letter_code
_entity_poly.pdbx_strand_id
1 'polypeptide(L)'
;MPAFMRLFLTVAPLLLSGAAAAAPPAPAAPTSGSAFMFESGTSLLAKCRNKAPEYALACTAYIVGVVDGIRKDSFIGRGRPICWPDRMSADDARRTVVAYLERWPDQRRGPASVLVSVALNDRYPCQK
;
A
#
# COMPACT_ATOMS: atom_id res chain seq x y z
N MET A 1 -23.26 -15.34 35.89
CA MET A 1 -23.05 -15.32 37.36
C MET A 1 -21.72 -14.63 37.64
N PRO A 2 -21.65 -13.84 38.72
CA PRO A 2 -21.27 -12.42 38.73
C PRO A 2 -19.86 -12.24 39.33
N ALA A 3 -19.24 -11.07 39.44
CA ALA A 3 -19.67 -9.93 40.21
C ALA A 3 -18.49 -8.95 40.40
N PHE A 4 -18.82 -7.76 40.93
CA PHE A 4 -17.95 -6.76 41.58
C PHE A 4 -17.09 -5.91 40.64
N MET A 5 -17.46 -4.67 40.27
CA MET A 5 -18.04 -3.58 41.09
C MET A 5 -17.31 -3.43 42.43
N ARG A 6 -16.18 -2.70 42.43
CA ARG A 6 -15.61 -2.00 43.59
C ARG A 6 -15.37 -0.57 43.13
N LEU A 7 -16.32 0.32 43.35
CA LEU A 7 -16.47 1.15 44.56
C LEU A 7 -15.19 1.93 44.90
N PHE A 8 -15.19 3.16 44.38
CA PHE A 8 -14.64 4.40 44.93
C PHE A 8 -13.67 4.30 46.12
N LEU A 9 -12.44 4.80 45.90
CA LEU A 9 -11.75 5.56 46.94
C LEU A 9 -11.22 6.86 46.33
N THR A 10 -11.79 7.95 46.84
CA THR A 10 -11.50 9.35 46.56
C THR A 10 -10.05 9.69 46.89
N VAL A 11 -9.25 10.10 45.91
CA VAL A 11 -7.98 10.79 46.13
C VAL A 11 -8.23 12.27 45.87
N ALA A 12 -8.34 13.06 46.95
CA ALA A 12 -8.34 14.51 46.87
C ALA A 12 -6.91 15.00 46.56
N PRO A 13 -6.66 15.68 45.43
CA PRO A 13 -5.36 16.31 45.21
C PRO A 13 -5.37 17.69 45.89
N LEU A 14 -4.52 17.85 46.91
CA LEU A 14 -4.13 19.16 47.41
C LEU A 14 -3.59 20.00 46.24
N LEU A 15 -4.21 21.15 46.02
CA LEU A 15 -3.80 22.16 45.06
C LEU A 15 -2.48 22.81 45.53
N LEU A 16 -1.34 22.33 45.04
CA LEU A 16 -0.10 23.09 45.03
C LEU A 16 -0.12 24.02 43.81
N SER A 17 -0.39 25.31 44.04
CA SER A 17 -0.17 26.38 43.07
C SER A 17 1.32 26.54 42.76
N GLY A 18 1.81 25.78 41.78
CA GLY A 18 3.11 26.01 41.15
C GLY A 18 2.99 27.11 40.09
N ALA A 19 3.72 28.21 40.27
CA ALA A 19 3.84 29.27 39.28
C ALA A 19 4.42 28.70 37.97
N ALA A 20 3.60 28.66 36.92
CA ALA A 20 4.03 28.26 35.59
C ALA A 20 4.90 29.38 34.99
N ALA A 21 6.22 29.20 35.04
CA ALA A 21 7.13 29.96 34.20
C ALA A 21 6.82 29.63 32.74
N ALA A 22 6.30 30.59 31.99
CA ALA A 22 6.02 30.44 30.56
C ALA A 22 7.34 30.29 29.80
N ALA A 23 7.71 29.05 29.47
CA ALA A 23 8.77 28.78 28.52
C ALA A 23 8.33 29.27 27.12
N PRO A 24 9.21 29.91 26.33
CA PRO A 24 8.90 30.27 24.95
C PRO A 24 8.59 29.00 24.14
N PRO A 25 7.66 29.07 23.17
CA PRO A 25 7.36 27.94 22.32
C PRO A 25 8.64 27.51 21.59
N ALA A 26 9.03 26.25 21.78
CA ALA A 26 10.11 25.66 21.01
C ALA A 26 9.75 25.72 19.50
N PRO A 27 10.72 25.99 18.61
CA PRO A 27 10.46 25.92 17.18
C PRO A 27 9.96 24.52 16.83
N ALA A 28 8.83 24.46 16.13
CA ALA A 28 8.29 23.19 15.65
C ALA A 28 9.34 22.51 14.77
N ALA A 29 9.82 21.34 15.18
CA ALA A 29 10.64 20.51 14.31
C ALA A 29 9.85 20.23 13.03
N PRO A 30 10.47 20.27 11.84
CA PRO A 30 9.80 19.83 10.63
C PRO A 30 9.37 18.38 10.86
N THR A 31 8.07 18.16 10.94
CA THR A 31 7.52 16.83 10.81
C THR A 31 7.99 16.36 9.44
N SER A 32 8.89 15.38 9.44
CA SER A 32 9.14 14.59 8.25
C SER A 32 7.81 13.93 7.98
N GLY A 33 6.97 14.60 7.20
CA GLY A 33 5.75 14.02 6.71
C GLY A 33 6.21 12.80 5.96
N SER A 34 6.06 11.62 6.57
CA SER A 34 6.02 10.37 5.86
C SER A 34 4.86 10.53 4.89
N ALA A 35 5.14 11.15 3.74
CA ALA A 35 4.23 11.14 2.62
C ALA A 35 3.97 9.66 2.42
N PHE A 36 2.72 9.23 2.59
CA PHE A 36 2.29 7.91 2.18
C PHE A 36 2.46 7.87 0.66
N MET A 37 3.68 7.56 0.24
CA MET A 37 4.07 7.52 -1.16
C MET A 37 3.44 6.25 -1.72
N PHE A 38 2.71 6.39 -2.82
CA PHE A 38 2.23 5.23 -3.55
C PHE A 38 3.41 4.34 -3.95
N GLU A 39 3.19 3.03 -3.94
CA GLU A 39 4.17 2.04 -4.37
C GLU A 39 4.68 2.37 -5.79
N SER A 40 6.01 2.35 -5.98
CA SER A 40 6.65 2.49 -7.29
C SER A 40 6.97 1.12 -7.90
N GLY A 41 7.18 1.06 -9.22
CA GLY A 41 7.68 -0.16 -9.86
C GLY A 41 9.02 -0.64 -9.27
N THR A 42 9.89 0.28 -8.86
CA THR A 42 11.19 -0.03 -8.24
C THR A 42 10.99 -0.73 -6.90
N SER A 43 10.16 -0.16 -6.03
CA SER A 43 9.90 -0.70 -4.70
C SER A 43 9.07 -2.00 -4.78
N LEU A 44 8.14 -2.12 -5.73
CA LEU A 44 7.43 -3.37 -5.99
C LEU A 44 8.39 -4.49 -6.44
N LEU A 45 9.26 -4.23 -7.42
CA LEU A 45 10.23 -5.22 -7.90
C LEU A 45 11.17 -5.67 -6.77
N ALA A 46 11.61 -4.75 -5.90
CA ALA A 46 12.41 -5.07 -4.74
C ALA A 46 11.69 -6.04 -3.78
N LYS A 47 10.38 -5.82 -3.52
CA LYS A 47 9.56 -6.76 -2.73
C LYS A 47 9.47 -8.12 -3.41
N CYS A 48 9.22 -8.15 -4.72
CA CYS A 48 9.05 -9.39 -5.46
C CYS A 48 10.33 -10.25 -5.55
N ARG A 49 11.50 -9.63 -5.45
CA ARG A 49 12.81 -10.32 -5.49
C ARG A 49 13.38 -10.63 -4.10
N ASN A 50 12.73 -10.16 -3.03
CA ASN A 50 13.15 -10.45 -1.69
C ASN A 50 12.93 -11.94 -1.38
N LYS A 51 13.89 -12.54 -0.65
CA LYS A 51 13.88 -13.96 -0.31
C LYS A 51 12.99 -14.29 0.89
N ALA A 52 12.63 -13.28 1.70
CA ALA A 52 11.81 -13.49 2.88
C ALA A 52 10.32 -13.64 2.47
N PRO A 53 9.63 -14.68 2.98
CA PRO A 53 8.32 -15.11 2.47
C PRO A 53 7.23 -14.03 2.60
N GLU A 54 7.32 -13.17 3.62
CA GLU A 54 6.40 -12.06 3.83
C GLU A 54 6.42 -11.04 2.68
N TYR A 55 7.58 -10.84 2.04
CA TYR A 55 7.70 -9.95 0.89
C TYR A 55 7.19 -10.58 -0.39
N ALA A 56 7.36 -11.90 -0.56
CA ALA A 56 6.77 -12.64 -1.67
C ALA A 56 5.24 -12.58 -1.60
N LEU A 57 4.67 -12.74 -0.40
CA LEU A 57 3.24 -12.57 -0.16
C LEU A 57 2.80 -11.13 -0.44
N ALA A 58 3.52 -10.12 0.10
CA ALA A 58 3.19 -8.71 -0.11
C ALA A 58 3.24 -8.29 -1.58
N CYS A 59 4.25 -8.74 -2.34
CA CYS A 59 4.34 -8.52 -3.78
C CYS A 59 3.12 -9.11 -4.51
N THR A 60 2.80 -10.37 -4.23
CA THR A 60 1.66 -11.05 -4.87
C THR A 60 0.35 -10.36 -4.52
N ALA A 61 0.12 -10.03 -3.25
CA ALA A 61 -1.08 -9.36 -2.78
C ALA A 61 -1.26 -7.97 -3.39
N TYR A 62 -0.18 -7.19 -3.52
CA TYR A 62 -0.22 -5.89 -4.19
C TYR A 62 -0.68 -6.03 -5.66
N ILE A 63 -0.07 -6.96 -6.41
CA ILE A 63 -0.38 -7.17 -7.82
C ILE A 63 -1.83 -7.63 -8.00
N VAL A 64 -2.28 -8.60 -7.19
CA VAL A 64 -3.67 -9.08 -7.23
C VAL A 64 -4.65 -7.95 -6.92
N GLY A 65 -4.40 -7.15 -5.87
CA GLY A 65 -5.26 -6.02 -5.52
C GLY A 65 -5.37 -4.98 -6.63
N VAL A 66 -4.28 -4.72 -7.36
CA VAL A 66 -4.32 -3.83 -8.54
C VAL A 66 -5.13 -4.46 -9.69
N VAL A 67 -4.93 -5.75 -9.97
CA VAL A 67 -5.68 -6.48 -11.01
C VAL A 67 -7.19 -6.44 -10.71
N ASP A 68 -7.58 -6.70 -9.47
CA ASP A 68 -8.98 -6.67 -9.05
C ASP A 68 -9.56 -5.25 -9.17
N GLY A 69 -8.79 -4.23 -8.79
CA GLY A 69 -9.16 -2.83 -8.96
C GLY A 69 -9.44 -2.48 -10.43
N ILE A 70 -8.56 -2.90 -11.34
CA ILE A 70 -8.70 -2.66 -12.78
C ILE A 70 -9.88 -3.45 -13.36
N ARG A 71 -10.05 -4.73 -12.99
CA ARG A 71 -11.21 -5.54 -13.40
C ARG A 71 -12.51 -4.91 -12.94
N LYS A 72 -12.56 -4.46 -11.68
CA LYS A 72 -13.71 -3.76 -11.12
C LYS A 72 -14.01 -2.48 -11.90
N ASP A 73 -13.01 -1.65 -12.17
CA ASP A 73 -13.18 -0.41 -12.95
C ASP A 73 -13.64 -0.71 -14.40
N SER A 74 -13.11 -1.75 -15.03
CA SER A 74 -13.58 -2.22 -16.35
C SER A 74 -15.03 -2.72 -16.31
N PHE A 75 -15.40 -3.49 -15.28
CA PHE A 75 -16.75 -4.05 -15.13
C PHE A 75 -17.82 -2.96 -14.96
N ILE A 76 -17.51 -1.89 -14.21
CA ILE A 76 -18.43 -0.76 -14.00
C ILE A 76 -18.36 0.32 -15.10
N GLY A 77 -17.65 0.06 -16.20
CA GLY A 77 -17.52 0.98 -17.33
C GLY A 77 -16.70 2.25 -17.05
N ARG A 78 -15.85 2.24 -16.02
CA ARG A 78 -14.94 3.36 -15.66
C ARG A 78 -13.50 3.16 -16.13
N GLY A 79 -13.15 1.94 -16.54
CA GLY A 79 -11.85 1.57 -17.09
C GLY A 79 -11.88 1.39 -18.60
N ARG A 80 -10.69 1.33 -19.21
CA ARG A 80 -10.55 0.86 -20.60
C ARG A 80 -10.86 -0.64 -20.69
N PRO A 81 -11.32 -1.16 -21.84
CA PRO A 81 -11.43 -2.59 -22.05
C PRO A 81 -10.10 -3.30 -21.78
N ILE A 82 -10.17 -4.40 -21.05
CA ILE A 82 -9.05 -5.32 -20.83
C ILE A 82 -9.33 -6.61 -21.59
N CYS A 83 -8.29 -7.23 -22.13
CA CYS A 83 -8.38 -8.52 -22.83
C CYS A 83 -7.57 -9.60 -22.11
N TRP A 84 -7.47 -9.45 -20.79
CA TRP A 84 -6.78 -10.40 -19.93
C TRP A 84 -7.62 -11.69 -19.82
N PRO A 85 -7.00 -12.86 -19.61
CA PRO A 85 -7.73 -14.11 -19.45
C PRO A 85 -8.77 -14.04 -18.31
N ASP A 86 -9.93 -14.67 -18.49
CA ASP A 86 -10.97 -14.75 -17.46
C ASP A 86 -10.45 -15.43 -16.19
N ARG A 87 -9.63 -16.48 -16.36
CA ARG A 87 -8.92 -17.17 -15.29
C ARG A 87 -7.43 -16.92 -15.43
N MET A 88 -6.91 -16.03 -14.60
CA MET A 88 -5.47 -15.76 -14.47
C MET A 88 -5.06 -16.05 -13.04
N SER A 89 -4.01 -16.87 -12.86
CA SER A 89 -3.49 -17.14 -11.53
C SER A 89 -2.73 -15.93 -10.97
N ALA A 90 -2.71 -15.80 -9.65
CA ALA A 90 -1.91 -14.77 -8.98
C ALA A 90 -0.40 -14.91 -9.31
N ASP A 91 0.09 -16.14 -9.48
CA ASP A 91 1.48 -16.41 -9.86
C ASP A 91 1.76 -15.96 -11.31
N ASP A 92 0.86 -16.20 -12.25
CA ASP A 92 0.98 -15.71 -13.63
C ASP A 92 1.02 -14.18 -13.70
N ALA A 93 0.13 -13.53 -12.97
CA ALA A 93 0.12 -12.07 -12.86
C ALA A 93 1.44 -11.57 -12.27
N ARG A 94 1.93 -12.18 -11.16
CA ARG A 94 3.21 -11.83 -10.55
C ARG A 94 4.37 -11.98 -11.54
N ARG A 95 4.48 -13.14 -12.19
CA ARG A 95 5.57 -13.44 -13.13
C ARG A 95 5.57 -12.46 -14.32
N THR A 96 4.39 -12.15 -14.85
CA THR A 96 4.26 -11.19 -15.96
C THR A 96 4.72 -9.79 -15.56
N VAL A 97 4.27 -9.30 -14.40
CA VAL A 97 4.64 -7.98 -13.89
C VAL A 97 6.14 -7.90 -13.57
N VAL A 98 6.70 -8.91 -12.90
CA VAL A 98 8.14 -8.95 -12.60
C VAL A 98 8.96 -8.92 -13.88
N ALA A 99 8.60 -9.74 -14.88
CA ALA A 99 9.30 -9.77 -16.16
C ALA A 99 9.26 -8.41 -16.88
N TYR A 100 8.12 -7.72 -16.84
CA TYR A 100 7.99 -6.37 -17.41
C TYR A 100 8.87 -5.36 -16.69
N LEU A 101 8.82 -5.34 -15.36
CA LEU A 101 9.63 -4.42 -14.55
C LEU A 101 11.12 -4.69 -14.83
N GLU A 102 11.56 -5.94 -14.85
CA GLU A 102 12.94 -6.30 -15.17
C GLU A 102 13.38 -5.81 -16.56
N ARG A 103 12.52 -5.94 -17.57
CA ARG A 103 12.79 -5.50 -18.94
C ARG A 103 12.93 -3.98 -19.08
N TRP A 104 12.17 -3.20 -18.31
CA TRP A 104 12.06 -1.74 -18.50
C TRP A 104 12.50 -0.94 -17.27
N PRO A 105 13.81 -0.88 -16.94
CA PRO A 105 14.31 -0.22 -15.74
C PRO A 105 13.95 1.26 -15.63
N ASP A 106 13.95 1.99 -16.75
CA ASP A 106 13.71 3.44 -16.76
C ASP A 106 12.26 3.81 -16.38
N GLN A 107 11.33 2.88 -16.57
CA GLN A 107 9.90 3.07 -16.28
C GLN A 107 9.55 2.79 -14.80
N ARG A 108 10.41 2.08 -14.05
CA ARG A 108 10.11 1.62 -12.68
C ARG A 108 9.89 2.73 -11.66
N ARG A 109 10.28 3.97 -11.99
CA ARG A 109 10.01 5.15 -11.17
C ARG A 109 8.52 5.53 -11.14
N GLY A 110 7.74 5.04 -12.10
CA GLY A 110 6.30 5.28 -12.16
C GLY A 110 5.51 4.51 -11.08
N PRO A 111 4.22 4.84 -10.89
CA PRO A 111 3.34 4.14 -9.96
C PRO A 111 3.21 2.66 -10.33
N ALA A 112 3.41 1.77 -9.34
CA ALA A 112 3.35 0.33 -9.55
C ALA A 112 1.98 -0.12 -10.09
N SER A 113 0.89 0.49 -9.62
CA SER A 113 -0.46 0.18 -10.10
C SER A 113 -0.64 0.41 -11.60
N VAL A 114 -0.06 1.48 -12.13
CA VAL A 114 -0.03 1.77 -13.57
C VAL A 114 0.82 0.75 -14.30
N LEU A 115 2.01 0.45 -13.79
CA LEU A 115 2.94 -0.49 -14.42
C LEU A 115 2.42 -1.93 -14.44
N VAL A 116 1.62 -2.35 -13.45
CA VAL A 116 0.90 -3.63 -13.48
C VAL A 116 -0.07 -3.67 -14.66
N SER A 117 -0.85 -2.61 -14.88
CA SER A 117 -1.76 -2.51 -16.03
C SER A 117 -0.99 -2.57 -17.36
N VAL A 118 0.10 -1.81 -17.48
CA VAL A 118 0.93 -1.80 -18.69
C VAL A 118 1.52 -3.18 -18.96
N ALA A 119 2.09 -3.84 -17.94
CA ALA A 119 2.66 -5.18 -18.07
C ALA A 119 1.65 -6.22 -18.56
N LEU A 120 0.43 -6.18 -18.02
CA LEU A 120 -0.62 -7.12 -18.43
C LEU A 120 -1.17 -6.80 -19.82
N ASN A 121 -1.27 -5.53 -20.20
CA ASN A 121 -1.70 -5.14 -21.55
C ASN A 121 -0.62 -5.40 -22.62
N ASP A 122 0.67 -5.33 -22.26
CA ASP A 122 1.78 -5.75 -23.12
C ASP A 122 1.70 -7.27 -23.39
N ARG A 123 1.38 -8.06 -22.36
CA ARG A 123 1.22 -9.51 -22.49
C ARG A 123 -0.07 -9.94 -23.19
N TYR A 124 -1.17 -9.23 -22.94
CA TYR A 124 -2.52 -9.55 -23.41
C TYR A 124 -3.15 -8.34 -24.13
N PRO A 125 -2.64 -7.98 -25.32
CA PRO A 125 -3.15 -6.85 -26.07
C PRO A 125 -4.58 -7.12 -26.55
N CYS A 126 -5.47 -6.12 -26.43
CA CYS A 126 -6.74 -6.15 -27.13
C CYS A 126 -6.52 -5.97 -28.63
N GLN A 127 -7.07 -6.88 -29.43
CA GLN A 127 -7.10 -6.69 -30.87
C GLN A 127 -8.07 -5.56 -31.23
N LYS A 128 -7.74 -4.83 -32.29
CA LYS A 128 -8.56 -3.74 -32.82
C LYS A 128 -9.72 -4.28 -33.64
#